data_AF-A0A6L7NGZ0-F1
#
_entry.id   AF-A0A6L7NGZ0-F1
#
_cell.length_a   1.000
_cell.length_b   1.000
_cell.length_c   1.000
_cell.angle_alpha   90.00
_cell.angle_beta   90.00
_cell.angle_gamma   90.00
#
_symmetry.space_group_name_H-M   'P 1'
#
loop_
_entity.id
_entity.type
_entity.pdbx_description
1 polymer ?
#
loop_
_entity_poly.entity_id
_entity_poly.type
_entity_poly.pdbx_seq_one_letter_code
_entity_poly.pdbx_strand_id
1 'polypeptide(L)' 'MRDYLEANSVEFDDRNIRQSDKARQELLALTGDLVVPYLIYEDQRVTGFDPDGLDAVTEAYRAAAVGVS' A
#
# COMPACT_ATOMS: atom_id res chain seq x y z
N MET A 1 -0.54 -3.08 8.93
CA MET A 1 -0.09 -2.87 7.53
C MET A 1 1.21 -2.09 7.50
N ARG A 2 1.27 -0.84 7.99
CA ARG A 2 2.54 -0.08 8.09
C ARG A 2 3.63 -0.87 8.80
N ASP A 3 3.35 -1.34 10.03
CA ASP A 3 4.29 -2.14 10.82
C ASP A 3 4.79 -3.40 10.08
N TYR A 4 3.94 -4.00 9.25
CA TYR A 4 4.29 -5.17 8.44
C TYR A 4 5.28 -4.78 7.33
N LEU A 5 5.03 -3.67 6.64
CA LEU A 5 5.91 -3.15 5.58
C LEU A 5 7.26 -2.72 6.17
N GLU A 6 7.26 -2.02 7.31
CA GLU A 6 8.47 -1.63 8.05
C GLU A 6 9.30 -2.85 8.48
N ALA A 7 8.66 -3.86 9.08
CA ALA A 7 9.33 -5.10 9.49
C ALA A 7 9.95 -5.86 8.30
N ASN A 8 9.39 -5.68 7.09
CA ASN A 8 9.89 -6.28 5.86
C ASN A 8 10.85 -5.38 5.07
N SER A 9 11.25 -4.23 5.63
CA SER A 9 12.12 -3.24 4.98
C SER A 9 11.58 -2.77 3.62
N VAL A 10 10.26 -2.65 3.51
CA VAL A 10 9.60 -2.07 2.33
C VAL A 10 9.43 -0.56 2.58
N GLU A 11 9.97 0.26 1.69
CA GLU A 11 9.72 1.70 1.73
C GLU A 11 8.31 2.01 1.21
N PHE A 12 7.59 2.92 1.88
CA PHE A 12 6.25 3.34 1.48
C PHE A 12 6.02 4.83 1.77
N ASP A 13 5.11 5.44 1.01
CA ASP A 13 4.57 6.76 1.31
C ASP A 13 3.29 6.63 2.15
N ASP A 14 3.30 7.24 3.33
CA ASP A 14 2.17 7.18 4.25
C ASP A 14 1.23 8.37 4.09
N ARG A 15 0.00 8.10 3.67
CA ARG A 15 -1.00 9.13 3.38
C ARG A 15 -2.17 9.06 4.35
N ASN A 16 -2.19 9.99 5.32
CA ASN A 16 -3.27 10.08 6.29
C ASN A 16 -4.49 10.85 5.75
N ILE A 17 -5.55 10.11 5.38
CA ILE A 17 -6.79 10.68 4.84
C ILE A 17 -7.57 11.56 5.83
N ARG A 18 -7.27 11.50 7.13
CA ARG A 18 -7.87 12.40 8.14
C ARG A 18 -7.23 13.78 8.18
N GLN A 19 -6.00 13.89 7.66
CA GLN A 19 -5.20 15.12 7.65
C GLN A 19 -5.02 15.69 6.24
N SER A 20 -5.41 14.94 5.20
CA SER A 20 -5.29 15.35 3.80
C SER A 20 -6.59 15.08 3.05
N ASP A 21 -7.35 16.15 2.80
CA ASP A 21 -8.56 16.09 1.97
C ASP A 21 -8.26 15.58 0.56
N LYS A 22 -7.09 15.94 0.02
CA LYS A 22 -6.63 15.43 -1.28
C LYS A 22 -6.47 13.90 -1.25
N ALA A 23 -5.77 13.35 -0.25
CA ALA A 23 -5.61 11.90 -0.13
C ALA A 23 -6.97 11.19 0.06
N ARG A 24 -7.87 11.79 0.83
CA ARG A 24 -9.24 11.28 1.00
C ARG A 24 -10.02 11.26 -0.31
N GLN A 25 -9.98 12.33 -1.09
CA GLN A 25 -10.65 12.40 -2.40
C GLN A 25 -10.06 11.41 -3.39
N GLU A 26 -8.74 11.26 -3.43
CA GLU A 26 -8.07 10.29 -4.31
C GLU A 26 -8.45 8.85 -3.94
N LEU A 27 -8.51 8.52 -2.65
CA LEU A 27 -8.96 7.19 -2.21
C LEU A 27 -10.40 6.92 -2.63
N LEU A 28 -11.32 7.86 -2.35
CA LEU A 28 -12.73 7.73 -2.72
C LEU A 28 -12.91 7.59 -4.24
N ALA A 29 -12.17 8.37 -5.03
CA ALA A 29 -12.22 8.29 -6.49
C ALA A 29 -11.69 6.95 -7.02
N LEU A 30 -10.70 6.36 -6.34
CA LEU A 30 -10.10 5.10 -6.74
C LEU A 30 -10.95 3.88 -6.38
N THR A 31 -11.57 3.86 -5.20
CA THR A 31 -12.22 2.66 -4.64
C THR A 31 -13.73 2.78 -4.54
N GLY A 32 -14.28 3.99 -4.63
CA GLY A 32 -15.68 4.27 -4.33
C GLY A 32 -16.00 4.30 -2.82
N ASP A 33 -15.01 4.09 -1.95
CA ASP A 33 -15.19 4.04 -0.50
C ASP A 33 -13.97 4.64 0.26
N LEU A 34 -14.09 4.80 1.57
CA LEU A 34 -13.05 5.32 2.47
C LEU A 34 -12.59 4.27 3.49
N VAL A 35 -12.40 3.04 3.01
CA VAL A 35 -11.88 1.94 3.83
C VAL A 35 -10.37 2.05 3.97
N VAL A 36 -9.89 1.95 5.21
CA VAL A 36 -8.46 1.96 5.56
C VAL A 36 -8.15 0.81 6.53
N PRO A 37 -6.89 0.30 6.55
CA PRO A 37 -5.78 0.68 5.69
C PRO A 37 -5.96 0.20 4.24
N TYR A 38 -5.37 0.93 3.29
CA TYR A 38 -5.41 0.61 1.87
C TYR A 38 -4.02 0.80 1.27
N LEU A 39 -3.53 -0.21 0.56
CA LEU A 39 -2.21 -0.24 -0.08
C LEU A 39 -2.36 -0.36 -1.59
N ILE A 40 -1.52 0.38 -2.29
CA ILE A 40 -1.38 0.34 -3.74
C ILE A 40 0.09 0.11 -4.06
N TYR A 41 0.37 -0.88 -4.88
CA TYR A 41 1.69 -1.09 -5.46
C TYR A 41 1.52 -1.59 -6.89
N GLU A 42 1.91 -0.76 -7.87
CA GLU A 42 1.62 -1.00 -9.29
C GLU A 42 0.14 -1.34 -9.54
N ASP A 43 -0.16 -2.52 -10.10
CA ASP A 43 -1.51 -3.00 -10.34
C ASP A 43 -2.14 -3.71 -9.12
N GLN A 44 -1.36 -3.93 -8.06
CA GLN A 44 -1.79 -4.62 -6.85
C GLN A 44 -2.47 -3.66 -5.87
N ARG A 45 -3.56 -4.14 -5.26
CA ARG A 45 -4.38 -3.39 -4.30
C ARG A 45 -4.70 -4.29 -3.11
N VAL A 46 -4.43 -3.83 -1.90
CA VAL A 46 -4.73 -4.55 -0.66
C VAL A 46 -5.56 -3.66 0.26
N THR A 47 -6.72 -4.14 0.68
CA THR A 47 -7.61 -3.42 1.61
C THR A 47 -7.67 -4.16 2.94
N GLY A 48 -7.58 -3.43 4.05
CA GLY A 48 -7.54 -4.05 5.38
C GLY A 48 -6.20 -4.73 5.67
N PHE A 49 -6.18 -5.63 6.64
CA PHE A 49 -5.00 -6.47 6.89
C PHE A 49 -5.22 -7.84 6.25
N ASP A 50 -4.52 -8.08 5.15
CA ASP A 50 -4.54 -9.32 4.37
C ASP A 50 -3.10 -9.83 4.23
N PRO A 51 -2.68 -10.84 5.01
CA PRO A 51 -1.30 -11.34 5.00
C PRO A 51 -0.84 -11.81 3.63
N ASP A 52 -1.67 -12.57 2.92
CA ASP A 52 -1.30 -13.16 1.63
C ASP A 52 -1.09 -12.06 0.57
N GLY A 53 -1.96 -11.05 0.56
CA GLY A 53 -1.80 -9.87 -0.30
C GLY A 53 -0.56 -9.04 0.04
N LEU A 54 -0.24 -8.90 1.33
CA LEU A 54 0.94 -8.16 1.78
C LEU A 54 2.24 -8.89 1.45
N ASP A 55 2.25 -10.22 1.57
CA ASP A 55 3.37 -11.07 1.17
C ASP A 55 3.63 -10.92 -0.34
N ALA A 56 2.58 -10.99 -1.17
CA ALA A 56 2.68 -10.82 -2.62
C ALA A 56 3.24 -9.45 -3.03
N VAL A 57 2.75 -8.37 -2.41
CA VAL A 57 3.28 -7.01 -2.65
C VAL A 57 4.75 -6.91 -2.23
N THR A 58 5.10 -7.46 -1.07
CA THR A 58 6.47 -7.41 -0.54
C THR A 58 7.45 -8.19 -1.42
N GLU A 59 7.05 -9.35 -1.91
CA GLU A 59 7.86 -10.15 -2.84
C GLU A 59 8.08 -9.41 -4.17
N ALA A 60 7.01 -8.84 -4.74
CA ALA A 60 7.09 -8.06 -5.98
C ALA A 60 8.01 -6.83 -5.82
N TYR A 61 7.89 -6.10 -4.71
CA TYR A 61 8.76 -4.96 -4.39
C TYR A 61 10.23 -5.36 -4.34
N ARG A 62 10.56 -6.47 -3.67
CA ARG A 62 11.94 -6.98 -3.58
C ARG A 62 12.47 -7.44 -4.94
N ALA A 63 11.65 -8.11 -5.74
CA ALA A 63 12.03 -8.53 -7.09
C ALA A 63 12.37 -7.32 -7.97
N ALA A 64 11.58 -6.25 -7.90
CA ALA A 64 11.84 -5.00 -8.62
C ALA A 64 13.13 -4.31 -8.15
N ALA A 65 13.42 -4.33 -6.84
CA ALA A 65 14.64 -3.76 -6.29
C ALA A 65 15.92 -4.50 -6.73
N VAL A 66 15.82 -5.81 -7.00
CA VAL A 66 16.94 -6.65 -7.47
C VAL A 66 17.09 -6.64 -8.99
N GLY A 67 16.00 -6.41 -9.74
CA GLY A 67 15.96 -6.42 -11.20
C GLY A 67 16.51 -5.16 -11.89
N VAL A 68 16.90 -4.13 -11.14
CA VAL A 68 17.62 -2.96 -11.65
C VAL A 68 19.13 -3.21 -11.47
N SER A 69 19.74 -3.91 -12.42
CA SER A 69 21.18 -4.05 -12.60
C SER A 69 21.52 -4.22 -14.07
#